data_AF-A0ABD0PF51-F1
#
_entry.id   AF-A0ABD0PF51-F1
#
_cell.length_a   1.000
_cell.length_b   1.000
_cell.length_c   1.000
_cell.angle_alpha   90.00
_cell.angle_beta   90.00
_cell.angle_gamma   90.00
#
_symmetry.space_group_name_H-M   'P 1'
#
loop_
_entity.id
_entity.type
_entity.pdbx_description
1 polymer ?
#
loop_
_entity_poly.entity_id
_entity_poly.type
_entity_poly.pdbx_seq_one_letter_code
_entity_poly.pdbx_strand_id
1 'polypeptide(L)' 'YSLCNDPLIELSNPGASGSIFYVTSDDEFIIKTVQHKEAEFLQKLLPGYFM' A
#
# COMPACT_ATOMS: atom_id res chain seq x y z
N TYR A 1 -9.64 14.21 0.81
CA TYR A 1 -9.79 14.05 -0.66
C TYR A 1 -8.41 13.65 -1.15
N SER A 2 -7.98 12.43 -0.83
CA SER A 2 -6.53 12.21 -0.62
C SER A 2 -5.85 11.44 -1.75
N LEU A 3 -6.61 10.61 -2.49
CA LEU A 3 -6.02 9.66 -3.44
C LEU A 3 -6.09 10.09 -4.92
N CYS A 4 -7.12 10.84 -5.33
CA CYS A 4 -7.42 11.05 -6.75
C CYS A 4 -7.38 12.51 -7.21
N ASN A 5 -7.25 13.47 -6.28
CA ASN A 5 -7.24 14.90 -6.62
C ASN A 5 -5.82 15.47 -6.74
N ASP A 6 -4.88 14.91 -5.99
CA ASP A 6 -3.50 15.33 -5.97
C ASP A 6 -2.58 14.17 -6.39
N PRO A 7 -1.41 14.45 -7.00
CA PRO A 7 -0.45 13.42 -7.37
C PRO A 7 0.07 12.64 -6.16
N LEU A 8 0.21 11.33 -6.33
CA LEU A 8 0.88 10.47 -5.36
C LEU A 8 2.40 10.73 -5.36
N ILE A 9 3.01 10.77 -4.18
CA ILE A 9 4.44 10.97 -4.01
C ILE A 9 5.13 9.61 -3.89
N GLU A 10 6.01 9.25 -4.82
CA GLU A 10 6.76 7.99 -4.77
C GLU A 10 7.84 8.04 -3.67
N LEU A 11 7.93 6.98 -2.88
CA LEU A 11 8.98 6.79 -1.87
C LEU A 11 10.08 5.90 -2.46
N SER A 12 11.20 6.52 -2.88
CA SER A 12 12.28 5.87 -3.64
C SER A 12 13.18 4.90 -2.86
N ASN A 13 12.71 4.34 -1.73
CA ASN A 13 13.46 3.35 -0.96
C ASN A 13 12.97 1.94 -1.27
N PRO A 14 13.65 1.18 -2.15
CA PRO A 14 13.36 -0.23 -2.34
C PRO A 14 13.82 -0.97 -1.08
N GLY A 15 12.90 -1.16 -0.14
CA GLY A 15 13.11 -2.10 0.97
C GLY A 15 13.37 -3.52 0.44
N ALA A 16 13.72 -4.44 1.32
CA ALA A 16 14.10 -5.82 0.95
C ALA A 16 13.04 -6.58 0.13
N SER A 17 11.77 -6.13 0.11
CA SER A 17 10.69 -6.76 -0.66
C SER A 17 10.66 -6.38 -2.14
N GLY A 18 11.39 -5.35 -2.57
CA GLY A 18 11.30 -4.81 -3.94
C GLY A 18 9.95 -4.17 -4.27
N SER A 19 9.15 -3.84 -3.26
CA SER A 19 7.86 -3.16 -3.44
C SER A 19 8.06 -1.70 -3.78
N ILE A 20 7.16 -1.14 -4.58
CA ILE A 20 7.04 0.28 -4.85
C ILE A 20 6.08 0.87 -3.81
N PHE A 21 6.41 2.03 -3.28
CA PHE A 21 5.62 2.73 -2.29
C PHE A 21 5.26 4.13 -2.77
N TYR A 22 4.05 4.56 -2.45
CA TYR A 22 3.58 5.93 -2.61
C TYR A 22 2.94 6.43 -1.32
N VAL A 23 2.90 7.75 -1.14
CA VAL A 23 2.16 8.43 -0.07
C VAL A 23 1.27 9.51 -0.67
N THR A 24 0.11 9.75 -0.06
CA THR A 24 -0.77 10.86 -0.44
C THR A 24 -0.18 12.21 -0.03
N SER A 25 -0.56 13.29 -0.71
CA SER A 25 0.01 14.62 -0.44
C SER A 25 -0.34 15.19 0.94
N ASP A 26 -1.35 14.63 1.60
CA ASP A 26 -1.78 14.95 2.96
C ASP A 26 -1.20 14.00 4.03
N ASP A 27 -0.28 13.10 3.65
CA ASP A 27 0.37 12.12 4.51
C ASP A 27 -0.56 11.14 5.26
N GLU A 28 -1.83 11.03 4.84
CA GLU A 28 -2.83 10.17 5.50
C GLU A 28 -2.72 8.69 5.07
N PHE A 29 -2.35 8.43 3.81
CA PHE A 29 -2.35 7.08 3.26
C PHE A 29 -1.03 6.69 2.60
N ILE A 30 -0.60 5.45 2.84
CA ILE A 30 0.49 4.78 2.12
C ILE A 30 -0.11 3.76 1.15
N ILE A 31 0.38 3.77 -0.08
CA ILE A 31 0.07 2.76 -1.11
C ILE A 31 1.32 1.93 -1.33
N LYS A 32 1.18 0.61 -1.33
CA LYS A 32 2.30 -0.32 -1.51
C LYS A 32 1.93 -1.38 -2.55
N THR A 33 2.83 -1.67 -3.49
CA THR A 33 2.67 -2.84 -4.36
C THR A 33 2.95 -4.14 -3.59
N VAL A 34 2.10 -5.14 -3.82
CA VAL A 34 2.21 -6.47 -3.22
C VAL A 34 2.30 -7.53 -4.29
N GLN A 35 3.04 -8.61 -4.02
CA GLN A 35 3.08 -9.78 -4.87
C GLN A 35 1.73 -10.51 -4.81
N HIS A 36 1.41 -11.28 -5.86
CA HIS A 36 0.14 -12.03 -5.92
C HIS A 36 -0.11 -12.90 -4.68
N LYS A 37 0.92 -13.62 -4.22
CA LYS A 37 0.86 -14.46 -3.01
C LYS A 37 0.54 -13.66 -1.73
N GLU A 38 1.00 -12.41 -1.65
CA GLU A 38 0.74 -11.53 -0.49
C GLU A 38 -0.71 -11.03 -0.55
N ALA A 39 -1.22 -10.70 -1.74
CA ALA A 39 -2.62 -10.33 -1.92
C ALA A 39 -3.59 -11.48 -1.57
N GLU A 40 -3.28 -12.71 -1.98
CA GLU A 40 -4.06 -13.90 -1.58
C GLU A 40 -4.04 -14.12 -0.07
N PHE A 41 -2.87 -13.94 0.56
CA PHE A 41 -2.73 -14.04 2.01
C PHE A 41 -3.58 -12.99 2.73
N LEU A 42 -3.53 -11.72 2.30
CA LEU A 42 -4.33 -10.65 2.89
C LEU A 42 -5.84 -10.94 2.81
N GLN A 43 -6.33 -11.47 1.68
CA GLN A 43 -7.74 -11.86 1.54
C GLN A 43 -8.15 -12.96 2.54
N LYS A 44 -7.28 -13.95 2.75
CA LYS A 44 -7.52 -15.02 3.75
C LYS A 44 -7.46 -14.50 5.19
N LEU A 45 -6.69 -13.44 5.43
CA LEU A 45 -6.56 -12.80 6.74
C LEU A 45 -7.79 -11.95 7.10
N LEU A 46 -8.54 -11.42 6.13
CA LEU A 46 -9.65 -10.47 6.35
C LEU A 46 -10.64 -10.89 7.45
N PRO A 47 -11.12 -12.15 7.53
CA PRO A 47 -12.05 -12.55 8.59
C PRO A 47 -11.43 -12.44 9.99
N GLY A 48 -10.15 -12.75 10.13
CA GLY A 48 -9.42 -12.64 11.40
C GLY A 48 -8.98 -11.23 11.75
N TYR A 49 -8.90 -10.33 10.77
CA TYR A 49 -8.51 -8.94 10.97
C TYR A 49 -9.65 -8.07 11.53
N PHE A 50 -10.91 -8.41 11.22
CA PHE A 50 -12.08 -7.64 11.67
C PHE A 50 -12.54 -7.98 13.10
N MET A 51 -12.26 -9.19 13.56
CA MET A 51 -12.63 -9.67 14.91
C MET A 51 -11.82 -8.99 16.00
#